data_AF-A0A0C9QY58-F1
#
_entry.id   AF-A0A0C9QY58-F1
#
_cell.length_a   1.000
_cell.length_b   1.000
_cell.length_c   1.000
_cell.angle_alpha   90.00
_cell.angle_beta   90.00
_cell.angle_gamma   90.00
#
_symmetry.space_group_name_H-M   'P 1'
#
loop_
_entity.id
_entity.type
_entity.pdbx_description
1 polymer ?
#
loop_
_entity_poly.entity_id
_entity_poly.type
_entity_poly.pdbx_seq_one_letter_code
_entity_poly.pdbx_strand_id
1 'polypeptide(L)'
;NLKQPHWIVTSSYIESNKFSQLFRRPQGKEKTMTYKMETAPFDPRFPNQNVTRYCYQSYIDYHRCQKVRGEKYEPCNYFKKVFSSMCPNAWVERWNDQRDEGTFPGRI
;
A
#
# COMPACT_ATOMS: atom_id res chain seq x y z
N ASN A 1 79.70 8.04 -5.93
CA ASN A 1 78.86 8.46 -4.78
C ASN A 1 78.44 9.91 -4.93
N LEU A 2 77.34 10.16 -5.65
CA LEU A 2 76.55 11.39 -5.61
C LEU A 2 75.18 11.07 -6.23
N LYS A 3 74.11 11.30 -5.48
CA LYS A 3 72.72 10.93 -5.78
C LYS A 3 72.10 11.89 -6.80
N GLN A 4 71.32 11.34 -7.73
CA GLN A 4 70.22 12.04 -8.40
C GLN A 4 68.97 11.13 -8.46
N PRO A 5 67.75 11.71 -8.54
CA PRO A 5 66.64 11.33 -7.66
C PRO A 5 65.51 10.52 -8.31
N HIS A 6 64.84 9.75 -7.45
CA HIS A 6 63.86 8.71 -7.69
C HIS A 6 62.42 9.26 -7.89
N TRP A 7 62.12 9.91 -9.02
CA TRP A 7 60.75 10.39 -9.25
C TRP A 7 60.17 10.30 -10.67
N ILE A 8 60.91 9.79 -11.67
CA ILE A 8 60.42 9.88 -13.07
C ILE A 8 59.47 8.74 -13.51
N VAL A 9 59.22 7.69 -12.71
CA VAL A 9 58.50 6.49 -13.22
C VAL A 9 57.05 6.32 -12.73
N THR A 10 56.42 7.27 -12.04
CA THR A 10 55.05 7.05 -11.49
C THR A 10 53.94 7.95 -12.05
N SER A 11 54.22 8.85 -13.00
CA SER A 11 53.24 9.87 -13.39
C SER A 11 52.11 9.40 -14.34
N SER A 12 52.22 8.25 -15.00
CA SER A 12 51.18 7.81 -15.97
C SER A 12 50.15 6.82 -15.42
N TYR A 13 50.32 6.30 -14.20
CA TYR A 13 49.44 5.27 -13.64
C TYR A 13 48.37 5.81 -12.66
N ILE A 14 48.48 7.08 -12.25
CA ILE A 14 47.61 7.64 -11.19
C ILE A 14 46.36 8.33 -11.76
N GLU A 15 46.33 8.74 -13.03
CA GLU A 15 45.21 9.53 -13.59
C GLU A 15 43.99 8.70 -14.05
N SER A 16 44.17 7.43 -14.44
CA SER A 16 43.04 6.59 -14.88
C SER A 16 42.12 6.15 -13.72
N ASN A 17 42.65 6.08 -12.50
CA ASN A 17 41.92 5.58 -11.34
C ASN A 17 41.06 6.62 -10.61
N LYS A 18 41.21 7.91 -10.95
CA LYS A 18 40.43 8.99 -10.32
C LYS A 18 39.16 9.34 -11.10
N PHE A 19 39.18 9.16 -12.42
CA PHE A 19 38.02 9.39 -13.29
C PHE A 19 36.89 8.37 -13.00
N SER A 20 37.24 7.11 -12.74
CA SER A 20 36.27 6.05 -12.41
C SER A 20 35.60 6.21 -11.04
N GLN A 21 36.12 7.07 -10.17
CA GLN A 21 35.56 7.32 -8.83
C GLN A 21 34.51 8.44 -8.81
N LEU A 22 34.53 9.36 -9.78
CA LEU A 22 33.57 10.47 -9.88
C LEU A 22 32.19 10.06 -10.39
N PHE A 23 32.07 8.91 -11.06
CA PHE A 23 30.79 8.35 -11.54
C PHE A 23 30.18 7.32 -10.59
N ARG A 24 30.77 7.08 -9.42
CA ARG A 24 30.26 6.08 -8.47
C ARG A 24 29.04 6.65 -7.77
N ARG A 25 27.84 6.25 -8.21
CA ARG A 25 26.57 6.53 -7.52
C ARG A 25 26.71 6.18 -6.03
N PRO A 26 26.34 7.05 -5.09
CA PRO A 26 26.25 6.67 -3.69
C PRO A 26 25.24 5.54 -3.58
N GLN A 27 25.67 4.39 -3.05
CA GLN A 27 24.81 3.24 -2.79
C GLN A 27 23.92 3.56 -1.57
N GLY A 28 22.93 4.43 -1.78
CA GLY A 28 21.80 4.58 -0.88
C GLY A 28 20.93 3.33 -0.97
N LYS A 29 20.53 2.77 0.17
CA LYS A 29 19.58 1.66 0.22
C LYS A 29 18.27 2.07 -0.45
N GLU A 30 18.09 1.66 -1.69
CA GLU A 30 16.81 1.77 -2.39
C GLU A 30 15.81 0.86 -1.67
N LYS A 31 14.91 1.47 -0.87
CA LYS A 31 13.78 0.75 -0.30
C LYS A 31 12.81 0.47 -1.43
N THR A 32 12.90 -0.70 -2.03
CA THR A 32 11.88 -1.22 -2.95
C THR A 32 10.58 -1.38 -2.16
N MET A 33 9.70 -0.38 -2.20
CA MET A 33 8.36 -0.46 -1.65
C MET A 33 7.58 -1.50 -2.48
N THR A 34 7.59 -2.75 -2.03
CA THR A 34 6.80 -3.81 -2.68
C THR A 34 5.32 -3.53 -2.44
N TYR A 35 4.66 -2.98 -3.46
CA TYR A 35 3.23 -2.73 -3.43
C TYR A 35 2.49 -4.03 -3.74
N LYS A 36 1.80 -4.59 -2.75
CA LYS A 36 0.90 -5.72 -2.97
C LYS A 36 -0.39 -5.21 -3.59
N MET A 37 -0.59 -5.48 -4.88
CA MET A 37 -1.86 -5.24 -5.56
C MET A 37 -2.88 -6.27 -5.05
N GLU A 38 -3.70 -5.86 -4.09
CA GLU A 38 -4.76 -6.69 -3.54
C GLU A 38 -6.10 -5.97 -3.62
N THR A 39 -7.17 -6.74 -3.85
CA THR A 39 -8.55 -6.26 -3.86
C THR A 39 -9.44 -7.20 -3.03
N ALA A 40 -10.75 -7.01 -3.05
CA ALA A 40 -11.71 -7.91 -2.42
C ALA A 40 -11.60 -9.33 -3.02
N PRO A 41 -11.56 -10.40 -2.20
CA PRO A 41 -11.53 -11.78 -2.68
C PRO A 41 -12.90 -12.18 -3.26
N PHE A 42 -12.92 -13.28 -4.02
CA PHE A 42 -14.17 -13.91 -4.45
C PHE A 42 -14.90 -14.53 -3.26
N ASP A 43 -16.18 -14.21 -3.08
CA ASP A 43 -17.05 -14.77 -2.06
C ASP A 43 -18.05 -15.75 -2.70
N PRO A 44 -17.98 -17.06 -2.41
CA PRO A 44 -18.89 -18.06 -2.97
C PRO A 44 -20.38 -17.82 -2.67
N ARG A 45 -20.71 -16.99 -1.68
CA ARG A 45 -22.11 -16.58 -1.39
C ARG A 45 -22.69 -15.70 -2.48
N PHE A 46 -21.84 -15.03 -3.27
CA PHE A 46 -22.21 -14.09 -4.31
C PHE A 46 -21.56 -14.47 -5.67
N PRO A 47 -21.92 -15.62 -6.27
CA PRO A 47 -21.27 -16.12 -7.49
C PRO A 47 -21.72 -15.41 -8.77
N ASN A 48 -22.80 -14.63 -8.71
CA ASN A 48 -23.41 -13.98 -9.87
C ASN A 48 -22.68 -12.67 -10.22
N GLN A 49 -22.82 -12.22 -11.47
CA GLN A 49 -22.22 -10.97 -11.96
C GLN A 49 -22.74 -9.72 -11.21
N ASN A 50 -23.95 -9.76 -10.68
CA ASN A 50 -24.50 -8.64 -9.89
C ASN A 50 -23.95 -8.66 -8.46
N VAL A 51 -22.90 -7.86 -8.22
CA VAL A 51 -22.20 -7.74 -6.92
C VAL A 51 -22.84 -6.75 -5.94
N THR A 52 -23.98 -6.15 -6.27
CA THR A 52 -24.68 -5.17 -5.42
C THR A 52 -24.91 -5.69 -4.00
N ARG A 53 -25.35 -6.96 -3.88
CA ARG A 53 -25.59 -7.60 -2.58
C ARG A 53 -24.30 -7.83 -1.80
N TYR A 54 -23.20 -8.13 -2.48
CA TYR A 54 -21.91 -8.33 -1.82
C TYR A 54 -21.39 -7.02 -1.20
N CYS A 55 -21.46 -5.92 -1.96
CA CYS A 55 -21.16 -4.57 -1.47
C CYS A 55 -22.02 -4.22 -0.23
N TYR A 56 -23.35 -4.30 -0.37
CA TYR A 56 -24.28 -3.92 0.70
C TYR A 56 -24.10 -4.77 1.97
N GLN A 57 -23.93 -6.09 1.82
CA GLN A 57 -23.73 -6.98 2.97
C GLN A 57 -22.41 -6.68 3.69
N SER A 58 -21.34 -6.43 2.95
CA SER A 58 -20.02 -6.10 3.52
C SER A 58 -20.03 -4.77 4.29
N TYR A 59 -20.77 -3.78 3.80
CA TYR A 59 -20.96 -2.51 4.51
C TYR A 59 -21.66 -2.71 5.85
N ILE A 60 -22.76 -3.47 5.87
CA ILE A 60 -23.49 -3.78 7.10
C ILE A 60 -22.65 -4.61 8.07
N ASP A 61 -21.94 -5.63 7.56
CA ASP A 61 -21.12 -6.52 8.39
C ASP A 61 -19.98 -5.75 9.07
N TYR A 62 -19.38 -4.76 8.40
CA TYR A 62 -18.42 -3.86 9.02
C TYR A 62 -19.01 -3.13 10.23
N HIS A 63 -20.17 -2.49 10.06
CA HIS A 63 -20.77 -1.71 11.14
C HIS A 63 -21.33 -2.57 12.27
N ARG A 64 -21.88 -3.74 11.97
CA ARG A 64 -22.25 -4.75 13.00
C ARG A 64 -21.03 -5.21 13.78
N CYS A 65 -19.92 -5.49 13.08
CA CYS A 65 -18.66 -5.92 13.69
C CYS A 65 -18.15 -4.85 14.66
N GLN A 66 -18.15 -3.58 14.25
CA GLN A 66 -17.76 -2.46 15.12
C GLN A 66 -18.68 -2.32 16.34
N LYS A 67 -19.99 -2.51 16.18
CA LYS A 67 -20.96 -2.43 17.28
C LYS A 67 -20.80 -3.54 18.32
N VAL A 68 -20.49 -4.77 17.88
CA VAL A 68 -20.39 -5.94 18.77
C VAL A 68 -18.99 -6.10 19.37
N ARG A 69 -17.94 -5.85 18.58
CA ARG A 69 -16.54 -6.12 18.97
C ARG A 69 -15.76 -4.86 19.34
N GLY A 70 -16.23 -3.68 18.95
CA GLY A 70 -15.56 -2.40 19.16
C GLY A 70 -14.55 -2.06 18.05
N GLU A 71 -14.16 -0.79 18.01
CA GLU A 71 -13.38 -0.18 16.92
C GLU A 71 -11.98 -0.76 16.68
N LYS A 72 -11.40 -1.40 17.71
CA LYS A 72 -10.03 -1.93 17.69
C LYS A 72 -9.94 -3.38 17.22
N TYR A 73 -11.06 -3.99 16.79
CA TYR A 73 -11.06 -5.37 16.35
C TYR A 73 -10.59 -5.47 14.91
N GLU A 74 -9.31 -5.82 14.73
CA GLU A 74 -8.64 -5.96 13.42
C GLU A 74 -9.45 -6.76 12.38
N PRO A 75 -10.12 -7.87 12.71
CA PRO A 75 -10.90 -8.61 11.71
C PRO A 75 -12.06 -7.82 11.10
N CYS A 76 -12.56 -6.75 11.73
CA CYS A 76 -13.55 -5.86 11.10
C CYS A 76 -12.94 -5.15 9.87
N ASN A 77 -11.63 -4.92 9.83
CA ASN A 77 -10.94 -4.26 8.72
C ASN A 77 -11.04 -5.05 7.41
N TYR A 78 -11.27 -6.37 7.49
CA TYR A 78 -11.58 -7.18 6.31
C TYR A 78 -12.81 -6.64 5.57
N PHE A 79 -13.94 -6.47 6.28
CA PHE A 79 -15.17 -5.95 5.67
C PHE A 79 -14.99 -4.53 5.16
N LYS A 80 -14.20 -3.71 5.87
CA LYS A 80 -13.83 -2.36 5.43
C LYS A 80 -13.12 -2.36 4.08
N LYS A 81 -12.12 -3.23 3.91
CA LYS A 81 -11.40 -3.39 2.64
C LYS A 81 -12.35 -3.82 1.53
N VAL A 82 -13.24 -4.78 1.81
CA VAL A 82 -14.18 -5.31 0.82
C VAL A 82 -15.16 -4.26 0.33
N PHE A 83 -15.93 -3.61 1.22
CA PHE A 83 -16.92 -2.63 0.76
C PHE A 83 -16.26 -1.39 0.13
N SER A 84 -15.08 -0.98 0.61
CA SER A 84 -14.35 0.16 0.01
C SER A 84 -13.85 -0.14 -1.41
N SER A 85 -13.60 -1.42 -1.73
CA SER A 85 -13.14 -1.84 -3.07
C SER A 85 -14.30 -2.09 -4.03
N MET A 86 -15.45 -2.54 -3.51
CA MET A 86 -16.58 -3.03 -4.32
C MET A 86 -17.71 -2.00 -4.48
N CYS A 87 -17.92 -1.13 -3.48
CA CYS A 87 -19.05 -0.21 -3.48
C CYS A 87 -18.74 1.09 -4.22
N PRO A 88 -19.70 1.65 -4.97
CA PRO A 88 -19.61 3.03 -5.44
C PRO A 88 -19.53 4.01 -4.25
N ASN A 89 -18.60 4.96 -4.28
CA ASN A 89 -18.41 5.93 -3.18
C ASN A 89 -19.71 6.71 -2.87
N ALA A 90 -20.47 7.11 -3.89
CA ALA A 90 -21.74 7.80 -3.71
C ALA A 90 -22.79 6.99 -2.92
N TRP A 91 -22.74 5.66 -2.98
CA TRP A 91 -23.63 4.82 -2.16
C TRP A 91 -23.18 4.79 -0.71
N VAL A 92 -21.86 4.67 -0.49
CA VAL A 92 -21.28 4.65 0.86
C VAL A 92 -21.52 5.97 1.58
N GLU A 93 -21.29 7.10 0.91
CA GLU A 93 -21.58 8.45 1.45
C GLU A 93 -23.04 8.57 1.85
N ARG A 94 -23.97 8.25 0.94
CA ARG A 94 -25.40 8.29 1.24
C ARG A 94 -25.80 7.39 2.41
N TRP A 95 -25.23 6.19 2.51
CA TRP A 95 -25.52 5.28 3.64
C TRP A 95 -24.92 5.78 4.95
N ASN A 96 -23.78 6.47 4.91
CA ASN A 96 -23.21 7.12 6.09
C ASN A 96 -24.13 8.24 6.58
N ASP A 97 -24.58 9.13 5.69
CA ASP A 97 -25.52 10.21 6.03
C ASP A 97 -26.80 9.64 6.65
N GLN A 98 -27.39 8.61 6.02
CA GLN A 98 -28.58 7.93 6.55
C GLN A 98 -28.35 7.29 7.91
N ARG A 99 -27.14 6.81 8.21
CA ARG A 99 -26.82 6.23 9.53
C ARG A 99 -26.66 7.31 10.58
N ASP A 100 -26.05 8.43 10.23
CA ASP A 100 -25.86 9.57 11.13
C ASP A 100 -27.22 10.25 11.44
N GLU A 101 -28.14 10.27 10.48
CA GLU A 101 -29.53 10.72 10.65
C GLU A 101 -30.44 9.68 11.32
N GLY A 102 -29.99 8.42 11.46
CA GLY A 102 -30.81 7.33 11.99
C GLY A 102 -31.92 6.83 11.05
N THR A 103 -31.88 7.19 9.77
CA THR A 103 -32.86 6.80 8.73
C THR A 103 -32.43 5.59 7.91
N PHE A 104 -31.26 5.00 8.20
CA PHE A 104 -30.73 3.85 7.47
C PHE A 104 -31.64 2.61 7.59
N PRO A 105 -32.09 2.00 6.48
CA PRO A 105 -33.06 0.90 6.51
C PRO A 105 -32.45 -0.46 6.91
N GLY A 106 -31.12 -0.59 6.87
CA GLY A 106 -30.42 -1.83 7.20
C GLY A 106 -30.25 -2.03 8.71
N ARG A 107 -30.35 -3.28 9.17
CA ARG A 107 -30.14 -3.63 10.58
C ARG A 107 -28.65 -3.70 10.90
N ILE A 108 -28.16 -2.74 11.70
CA ILE A 108 -26.78 -2.63 12.20
C ILE A 108 -26.72 -2.83 13.71
#